data_AF-A0A8K0L7M6-F1
#
_entry.id   AF-A0A8K0L7M6-F1
#
_cell.length_a   1.000
_cell.length_b   1.000
_cell.length_c   1.000
_cell.angle_alpha   90.00
_cell.angle_beta   90.00
_cell.angle_gamma   90.00
#
_symmetry.space_group_name_H-M   'P 1'
#
loop_
_entity.id
_entity.type
_entity.pdbx_description
1 polymer ?
#
loop_
_entity_poly.entity_id
_entity_poly.type
_entity_poly.pdbx_seq_one_letter_code
_entity_poly.pdbx_strand_id
1 'polypeptide(L)'
;MSLTLKLASLAIRTLAKPVANRIKYSAREHEGFRRTFIHFAQGLHKFDMRMRLGILHDSAAQERMHAREAADQAKKKAESEIPKVRTEAEQKKFDEELQAKAEGKDPGQEQKEEKKPKPKIRPLSESRAIELGANFVSEAFIFGVAVGVILFERWWSRQKDAAKDEHVVERIAALEEQAEKVGKLEREILRLRGQNVEEPPPKPKARFEEKPVSSDEEKQQQVVAAS
;
A
#
# COMPACT_ATOMS: atom_id res chain seq x y z
N MET A 1 25.51 20.09 -9.36
CA MET A 1 24.43 19.16 -8.95
C MET A 1 24.73 17.67 -9.14
N SER A 2 25.87 17.26 -9.73
CA SER A 2 26.17 15.84 -10.01
C SER A 2 26.89 15.10 -8.87
N LEU A 3 27.46 15.80 -7.88
CA LEU A 3 28.18 15.21 -6.75
C LEU A 3 27.25 14.41 -5.82
N THR A 4 26.09 14.98 -5.47
CA THR A 4 25.09 14.31 -4.63
C THR A 4 24.52 13.06 -5.31
N LEU A 5 24.20 13.14 -6.61
CA LEU A 5 23.74 11.98 -7.41
C LEU A 5 24.82 10.89 -7.54
N LYS A 6 26.10 11.27 -7.67
CA LYS A 6 27.22 10.32 -7.71
C LYS A 6 27.44 9.63 -6.36
N LEU A 7 27.37 10.38 -5.26
CA LEU A 7 27.49 9.82 -3.91
C LEU A 7 26.29 8.91 -3.57
N ALA A 8 25.07 9.32 -3.95
CA ALA A 8 23.88 8.49 -3.78
C ALA A 8 23.96 7.19 -4.59
N SER A 9 24.34 7.24 -5.87
CA SER A 9 24.48 6.04 -6.70
C SER A 9 25.63 5.13 -6.23
N LEU A 10 26.71 5.70 -5.69
CA LEU A 10 27.80 4.94 -5.08
C LEU A 10 27.35 4.27 -3.76
N ALA A 11 26.61 4.98 -2.91
CA ALA A 11 26.05 4.45 -1.65
C ALA A 11 25.06 3.30 -1.90
N ILE A 12 24.20 3.42 -2.90
CA ILE A 12 23.30 2.35 -3.32
C ILE A 12 24.12 1.11 -3.74
N ARG A 13 25.20 1.30 -4.50
CA ARG A 13 26.06 0.21 -4.95
C ARG A 13 26.87 -0.42 -3.81
N THR A 14 27.36 0.37 -2.87
CA THR A 14 28.14 -0.12 -1.72
C THR A 14 27.28 -0.80 -0.68
N LEU A 15 25.97 -0.53 -0.62
CA LEU A 15 25.08 -1.21 0.33
C LEU A 15 24.37 -2.41 -0.31
N ALA A 16 23.92 -2.31 -1.57
CA ALA A 16 23.16 -3.37 -2.23
C ALA A 16 23.99 -4.63 -2.47
N LYS A 17 25.20 -4.45 -3.02
CA LYS A 17 26.05 -5.56 -3.45
C LYS A 17 26.59 -6.42 -2.29
N PRO A 18 27.17 -5.86 -1.21
CA PRO A 18 27.67 -6.72 -0.13
C PRO A 18 26.55 -7.44 0.59
N VAL A 19 25.39 -6.81 0.80
CA VAL A 19 24.24 -7.48 1.46
C VAL A 19 23.73 -8.64 0.62
N ALA A 20 23.51 -8.43 -0.69
CA ALA A 20 23.07 -9.51 -1.59
C ALA A 20 24.10 -10.65 -1.67
N ASN A 21 25.39 -10.33 -1.76
CA ASN A 21 26.45 -11.33 -1.85
C ASN A 21 26.61 -12.12 -0.54
N ARG A 22 26.48 -11.45 0.62
CA ARG A 22 26.50 -12.12 1.94
C ARG A 22 25.36 -13.11 2.08
N ILE A 23 24.14 -12.73 1.71
CA ILE A 23 22.97 -13.62 1.78
C ILE A 23 23.13 -14.82 0.84
N LYS A 24 23.62 -14.60 -0.39
CA LYS A 24 23.91 -15.69 -1.34
C LYS A 24 24.97 -16.66 -0.82
N TYR A 25 25.98 -16.14 -0.13
CA TYR A 25 27.04 -16.93 0.50
C TYR A 25 26.50 -17.77 1.66
N SER A 26 25.75 -17.16 2.58
CA SER A 26 25.11 -17.86 3.70
C SER A 26 24.09 -18.91 3.25
N ALA A 27 23.38 -18.68 2.13
CA ALA A 27 22.46 -19.66 1.54
C ALA A 27 23.16 -20.87 0.91
N ARG A 28 24.47 -20.78 0.65
CA ARG A 28 25.28 -21.89 0.12
C ARG A 28 26.00 -22.65 1.23
N GLU A 29 26.49 -21.97 2.25
CA GLU A 29 27.23 -22.58 3.36
C GLU A 29 26.32 -23.27 4.38
N HIS A 30 25.12 -22.73 4.64
CA HIS A 30 24.25 -23.24 5.70
C HIS A 30 22.96 -23.82 5.14
N GLU A 31 22.83 -25.16 5.25
CA GLU A 31 21.64 -25.93 4.86
C GLU A 31 20.35 -25.45 5.57
N GLY A 32 20.43 -25.15 6.87
CA GLY A 32 19.28 -24.66 7.66
C GLY A 32 18.81 -23.28 7.22
N PHE A 33 19.75 -22.34 7.04
CA PHE A 33 19.45 -21.01 6.52
C PHE A 33 18.89 -21.08 5.10
N ARG A 34 19.46 -21.92 4.24
CA ARG A 34 18.97 -22.16 2.86
C ARG A 34 17.50 -22.55 2.85
N ARG A 35 17.08 -23.51 3.69
CA ARG A 35 15.69 -23.96 3.74
C ARG A 35 14.73 -22.85 4.18
N THR A 36 15.06 -22.13 5.26
CA THR A 36 14.25 -21.00 5.75
C THR A 36 14.18 -19.88 4.71
N PHE A 37 15.30 -19.57 4.06
CA PHE A 37 15.38 -18.54 3.04
C PHE A 37 14.59 -18.90 1.78
N ILE A 38 14.64 -20.16 1.33
CA ILE A 38 13.83 -20.65 0.21
C ILE A 38 12.34 -20.54 0.54
N HIS A 39 11.91 -20.90 1.76
CA HIS A 39 10.51 -20.74 2.18
C HIS A 39 10.08 -19.26 2.20
N PHE A 40 10.94 -18.37 2.69
CA PHE A 40 10.70 -16.92 2.64
C PHE A 40 10.57 -16.42 1.20
N ALA A 41 11.52 -16.76 0.32
CA ALA A 41 11.53 -16.35 -1.08
C ALA A 41 10.32 -16.91 -1.85
N GLN A 42 9.91 -18.15 -1.58
CA GLN A 42 8.70 -18.74 -2.14
C GLN A 42 7.43 -18.07 -1.61
N GLY A 43 7.41 -17.68 -0.33
CA GLY A 43 6.32 -16.90 0.26
C GLY A 43 6.16 -15.54 -0.40
N LEU A 44 7.26 -14.80 -0.57
CA LEU A 44 7.30 -13.54 -1.31
C LEU A 44 6.83 -13.69 -2.75
N HIS A 45 7.30 -14.73 -3.45
CA HIS A 45 6.87 -14.99 -4.82
C HIS A 45 5.36 -15.28 -4.91
N LYS A 46 4.81 -16.05 -3.97
CA LYS A 46 3.36 -16.29 -3.90
C LYS A 46 2.60 -15.02 -3.58
N PHE A 47 3.13 -14.15 -2.72
CA PHE A 47 2.53 -12.87 -2.38
C PHE A 47 2.53 -11.92 -3.58
N ASP A 48 3.67 -11.74 -4.25
CA ASP A 48 3.79 -10.92 -5.46
C ASP A 48 2.84 -11.41 -6.56
N MET A 49 2.83 -12.73 -6.83
CA MET A 49 1.88 -13.28 -7.81
C MET A 49 0.43 -13.12 -7.36
N ARG A 50 0.11 -13.29 -6.08
CA ARG A 50 -1.25 -13.09 -5.57
C ARG A 50 -1.70 -11.64 -5.71
N MET A 51 -0.84 -10.66 -5.47
CA MET A 51 -1.17 -9.25 -5.71
C MET A 51 -1.29 -8.96 -7.20
N ARG A 52 -0.38 -9.47 -8.04
CA ARG A 52 -0.46 -9.31 -9.50
C ARG A 52 -1.73 -9.93 -10.08
N LEU A 53 -2.06 -11.15 -9.67
CA LEU A 53 -3.30 -11.82 -10.06
C LEU A 53 -4.51 -11.08 -9.47
N GLY A 54 -4.42 -10.53 -8.25
CA GLY A 54 -5.51 -9.74 -7.66
C GLY A 54 -5.77 -8.42 -8.38
N ILE A 55 -4.72 -7.77 -8.88
CA ILE A 55 -4.80 -6.49 -9.60
C ILE A 55 -5.12 -6.70 -11.09
N LEU A 56 -4.62 -7.77 -11.71
CA LEU A 56 -4.83 -8.08 -13.13
C LEU A 56 -6.17 -8.78 -13.39
N HIS A 57 -6.73 -9.49 -12.41
CA HIS A 57 -8.08 -10.07 -12.48
C HIS A 57 -9.18 -9.10 -12.03
N ASP A 58 -9.20 -7.87 -12.55
CA ASP A 58 -10.48 -7.19 -12.69
C ASP A 58 -11.32 -7.98 -13.70
N SER A 59 -12.00 -9.02 -13.19
CA SER A 59 -12.73 -10.03 -13.96
C SER A 59 -13.72 -9.42 -14.97
N ALA A 60 -14.20 -8.22 -14.69
CA ALA A 60 -15.10 -7.47 -15.55
C ALA A 60 -14.42 -6.97 -16.85
N ALA A 61 -13.12 -6.67 -16.83
CA ALA A 61 -12.40 -6.23 -18.03
C ALA A 61 -12.09 -7.40 -18.97
N GLN A 62 -11.75 -8.57 -18.40
CA GLN A 62 -11.40 -9.75 -19.17
C GLN A 62 -12.64 -10.42 -19.81
N GLU A 63 -13.76 -10.46 -19.08
CA GLU A 63 -15.05 -10.94 -19.60
C GLU A 63 -15.56 -10.07 -20.75
N ARG A 64 -15.38 -8.74 -20.69
CA ARG A 64 -15.73 -7.83 -21.80
C ARG A 64 -14.88 -8.06 -23.05
N MET A 65 -13.61 -8.42 -22.89
CA MET A 65 -12.72 -8.74 -24.02
C MET A 65 -13.06 -10.09 -24.64
N HIS A 66 -13.33 -11.12 -23.83
CA HIS A 66 -13.75 -12.44 -24.32
C HIS A 66 -15.14 -12.45 -24.95
N ALA A 67 -16.08 -11.63 -24.44
CA ALA A 67 -17.40 -11.47 -25.07
C ALA A 67 -17.31 -10.77 -26.44
N ARG A 68 -16.39 -9.80 -26.59
CA ARG A 68 -16.11 -9.14 -27.87
C ARG A 68 -15.46 -10.11 -28.86
N GLU A 69 -14.46 -10.87 -28.44
CA GLU A 69 -13.82 -11.90 -29.26
C GLU A 69 -14.78 -13.03 -29.67
N ALA A 70 -15.67 -13.46 -28.77
CA ALA A 70 -16.68 -14.47 -29.07
C ALA A 70 -17.74 -13.97 -30.06
N ALA A 71 -18.14 -12.69 -29.95
CA ALA A 71 -19.05 -12.07 -30.92
C ALA A 71 -18.39 -11.94 -32.31
N ASP A 72 -17.10 -11.63 -32.36
CA ASP A 72 -16.35 -11.55 -33.61
C ASP A 72 -16.09 -12.94 -34.24
N GLN A 73 -15.91 -13.98 -33.42
CA GLN A 73 -15.80 -15.36 -33.90
C GLN A 73 -17.15 -15.92 -34.34
N ALA A 74 -18.25 -15.60 -33.65
CA ALA A 74 -19.59 -16.00 -34.07
C ALA A 74 -19.98 -15.36 -35.40
N LYS A 75 -19.60 -14.10 -35.62
CA LYS A 75 -19.77 -13.43 -36.93
C LYS A 75 -18.93 -14.08 -38.01
N LYS A 76 -17.66 -14.40 -37.74
CA LYS A 76 -16.80 -15.12 -38.70
C LYS A 76 -17.30 -16.54 -39.01
N LYS A 77 -17.87 -17.24 -38.02
CA LYS A 77 -18.47 -18.56 -38.20
C LYS A 77 -19.78 -18.50 -38.99
N ALA A 78 -20.66 -17.55 -38.67
CA ALA A 78 -21.89 -17.30 -39.40
C ALA A 78 -21.64 -16.80 -40.84
N GLU A 79 -20.56 -16.07 -41.06
CA GLU A 79 -20.11 -15.64 -42.39
C GLU A 79 -19.45 -16.80 -43.17
N SER A 80 -18.87 -17.79 -42.47
CA SER A 80 -18.34 -19.02 -43.08
C SER A 80 -19.38 -20.13 -43.31
N GLU A 81 -20.53 -20.08 -42.62
CA GLU A 81 -21.65 -21.03 -42.74
C GLU A 81 -22.73 -20.53 -43.72
N ILE A 82 -22.30 -20.15 -44.92
CA ILE A 82 -23.19 -20.10 -46.08
C ILE A 82 -22.64 -21.14 -47.04
N PRO A 83 -23.15 -22.39 -47.08
CA PRO A 83 -24.03 -22.73 -48.21
C PRO A 83 -24.92 -24.03 -48.10
N LYS A 84 -26.12 -23.96 -48.71
CA LYS A 84 -26.69 -24.96 -49.64
C LYS A 84 -27.04 -26.39 -49.12
N VAL A 85 -28.36 -26.58 -48.90
CA VAL A 85 -29.21 -27.80 -48.94
C VAL A 85 -28.53 -29.17 -48.70
N ARG A 86 -28.80 -29.79 -47.54
CA ARG A 86 -28.52 -31.21 -47.25
C ARG A 86 -29.80 -32.03 -47.03
N THR A 87 -29.79 -33.25 -47.56
CA THR A 87 -30.85 -34.27 -47.64
C THR A 87 -31.06 -35.06 -46.34
N GLU A 88 -32.30 -35.53 -46.15
CA GLU A 88 -32.94 -36.13 -44.95
C GLU A 88 -32.25 -37.35 -44.29
N ALA A 89 -31.18 -37.91 -44.87
CA ALA A 89 -30.53 -39.13 -44.39
C ALA A 89 -29.45 -38.92 -43.31
N GLU A 90 -28.91 -37.71 -43.15
CA GLU A 90 -27.96 -37.40 -42.07
C GLU A 90 -28.66 -37.10 -40.73
N GLN A 91 -29.94 -36.70 -40.78
CA GLN A 91 -30.73 -36.35 -39.59
C GLN A 91 -30.97 -37.55 -38.67
N LYS A 92 -31.27 -38.73 -39.24
CA LYS A 92 -31.62 -39.94 -38.46
C LYS A 92 -30.44 -40.55 -37.72
N LYS A 93 -29.22 -40.40 -38.24
CA LYS A 93 -28.01 -40.88 -37.56
C LYS A 93 -27.61 -40.02 -36.37
N PHE A 94 -27.99 -38.75 -36.40
CA PHE A 94 -27.80 -37.84 -35.26
C PHE A 94 -28.78 -38.15 -34.14
N ASP A 95 -30.04 -38.45 -34.48
CA ASP A 95 -31.09 -38.77 -33.50
C ASP A 95 -30.88 -40.13 -32.80
N GLU A 96 -30.37 -41.14 -33.51
CA GLU A 96 -30.10 -42.48 -32.96
C GLU A 96 -28.89 -42.50 -31.99
N GLU A 97 -27.86 -41.69 -32.27
CA GLU A 97 -26.70 -41.55 -31.38
C GLU A 97 -27.01 -40.73 -30.10
N LEU A 98 -27.98 -39.80 -30.19
CA LEU A 98 -28.49 -39.04 -29.05
C LEU A 98 -29.32 -39.90 -28.09
N GLN A 99 -30.02 -40.93 -28.60
CA GLN A 99 -30.82 -41.84 -27.77
C GLN A 99 -29.97 -42.89 -27.05
N ALA A 100 -28.91 -43.41 -27.69
CA ALA A 100 -27.97 -44.34 -27.04
C ALA A 100 -27.18 -43.70 -25.87
N LYS A 101 -27.00 -42.37 -25.87
CA LYS A 101 -26.37 -41.63 -24.77
C LYS A 101 -27.35 -41.27 -23.63
N ALA A 102 -28.65 -41.48 -23.79
CA ALA A 102 -29.68 -41.13 -22.81
C ALA A 102 -30.01 -42.26 -21.80
N GLU A 103 -29.72 -43.53 -22.12
CA GLU A 103 -30.06 -44.68 -21.26
C GLU A 103 -28.94 -45.12 -20.30
N GLY A 104 -27.76 -44.50 -20.37
CA GLY A 104 -26.67 -44.73 -19.42
C GLY A 104 -26.72 -43.79 -18.23
N LYS A 105 -27.71 -43.93 -17.34
CA LYS A 105 -27.80 -43.12 -16.11
C LYS A 105 -28.20 -43.98 -14.90
N ASP A 106 -27.26 -44.16 -13.98
CA ASP A 106 -27.51 -44.49 -12.56
C ASP A 106 -26.58 -43.61 -11.70
N PRO A 107 -26.89 -43.37 -10.41
CA PRO A 107 -27.15 -42.02 -9.92
C PRO A 107 -26.13 -41.60 -8.87
N GLY A 108 -25.62 -40.38 -8.98
CA GLY A 108 -24.80 -39.81 -7.92
C GLY A 108 -23.83 -38.76 -8.43
N GLN A 109 -24.28 -37.52 -8.44
CA GLN A 109 -23.60 -36.44 -7.71
C GLN A 109 -24.40 -35.16 -7.88
N GLU A 110 -25.04 -34.80 -6.79
CA GLU A 110 -25.64 -33.50 -6.53
C GLU A 110 -24.58 -32.40 -6.72
N GLN A 111 -25.00 -31.36 -7.45
CA GLN A 111 -24.61 -29.96 -7.34
C GLN A 111 -23.34 -29.67 -6.52
N LYS A 112 -22.19 -29.49 -7.19
CA LYS A 112 -21.05 -28.75 -6.66
C LYS A 112 -20.93 -27.44 -7.41
N GLU A 113 -21.15 -26.34 -6.69
CA GLU A 113 -20.78 -24.99 -7.10
C GLU A 113 -19.42 -24.98 -7.81
N GLU A 114 -19.39 -24.41 -9.01
CA GLU A 114 -18.20 -24.23 -9.84
C GLU A 114 -17.25 -23.19 -9.18
N LYS A 115 -16.51 -23.59 -8.14
CA LYS A 115 -15.43 -22.77 -7.59
C LYS A 115 -14.26 -22.83 -8.57
N LYS A 116 -14.12 -21.78 -9.40
CA LYS A 116 -12.99 -21.57 -10.33
C LYS A 116 -11.67 -22.03 -9.67
N PRO A 117 -10.86 -22.90 -10.32
CA PRO A 117 -9.67 -23.46 -9.72
C PRO A 117 -8.68 -22.35 -9.39
N LYS A 118 -8.31 -22.22 -8.11
CA LYS A 118 -7.31 -21.25 -7.67
C LYS A 118 -6.01 -21.51 -8.44
N PRO A 119 -5.40 -20.50 -9.09
CA PRO A 119 -4.18 -20.69 -9.88
C PRO A 119 -3.08 -21.28 -9.00
N LYS A 120 -2.66 -22.51 -9.31
CA LYS A 120 -1.64 -23.24 -8.55
C LYS A 120 -0.26 -22.73 -8.97
N ILE A 121 0.25 -21.74 -8.22
CA ILE A 121 1.56 -21.13 -8.46
C ILE A 121 2.65 -22.20 -8.25
N ARG A 122 3.42 -22.50 -9.30
CA ARG A 122 4.54 -23.44 -9.24
C ARG A 122 5.64 -22.86 -8.34
N PRO A 123 6.24 -23.65 -7.43
CA PRO A 123 7.37 -23.19 -6.63
C PRO A 123 8.56 -22.88 -7.55
N LEU A 124 9.29 -21.81 -7.25
CA LEU A 124 10.53 -21.47 -7.96
C LEU A 124 11.61 -22.54 -7.68
N SER A 125 12.49 -22.77 -8.67
CA SER A 125 13.71 -23.52 -8.46
C SER A 125 14.56 -22.85 -7.38
N GLU A 126 15.30 -23.65 -6.60
CA GLU A 126 16.03 -23.17 -5.44
C GLU A 126 17.02 -22.04 -5.79
N SER A 127 17.75 -22.19 -6.90
CA SER A 127 18.69 -21.18 -7.38
C SER A 127 18.00 -19.85 -7.68
N ARG A 128 16.84 -19.89 -8.34
CA ARG A 128 16.08 -18.68 -8.71
C ARG A 128 15.41 -18.05 -7.48
N ALA A 129 14.96 -18.86 -6.53
CA ALA A 129 14.44 -18.38 -5.26
C ALA A 129 15.52 -17.64 -4.46
N ILE A 130 16.76 -18.17 -4.45
CA ILE A 130 17.88 -17.52 -3.77
C ILE A 130 18.23 -16.17 -4.42
N GLU A 131 18.27 -16.11 -5.75
CA GLU A 131 18.56 -14.86 -6.47
C GLU A 131 17.50 -13.78 -6.25
N LEU A 132 16.23 -14.15 -6.41
CA LEU A 132 15.11 -13.22 -6.28
C LEU A 132 14.97 -12.75 -4.82
N GLY A 133 15.09 -13.66 -3.86
CA GLY A 133 15.09 -13.34 -2.44
C GLY A 133 16.27 -12.43 -2.05
N ALA A 134 17.48 -12.70 -2.55
CA ALA A 134 18.65 -11.89 -2.21
C ALA A 134 18.54 -10.47 -2.76
N ASN A 135 18.04 -10.30 -3.99
CA ASN A 135 17.78 -8.99 -4.56
C ASN A 135 16.75 -8.22 -3.73
N PHE A 136 15.62 -8.86 -3.38
CA PHE A 136 14.59 -8.24 -2.55
C PHE A 136 15.12 -7.78 -1.18
N VAL A 137 15.90 -8.63 -0.47
CA VAL A 137 16.42 -8.26 0.85
C VAL A 137 17.42 -7.10 0.75
N SER A 138 18.27 -7.06 -0.28
CA SER A 138 19.22 -5.95 -0.46
C SER A 138 18.53 -4.62 -0.78
N GLU A 139 17.44 -4.67 -1.55
CA GLU A 139 16.63 -3.51 -1.89
C GLU A 139 15.85 -3.03 -0.66
N ALA A 140 15.18 -3.94 0.03
CA ALA A 140 14.46 -3.67 1.28
C ALA A 140 15.39 -3.09 2.37
N PHE A 141 16.64 -3.56 2.45
CA PHE A 141 17.63 -3.02 3.37
C PHE A 141 17.93 -1.55 3.09
N ILE A 142 18.18 -1.17 1.83
CA ILE A 142 18.47 0.22 1.46
C ILE A 142 17.24 1.11 1.73
N PHE A 143 16.04 0.67 1.34
CA PHE A 143 14.82 1.41 1.64
C PHE A 143 14.57 1.53 3.14
N GLY A 144 14.85 0.48 3.92
CA GLY A 144 14.76 0.50 5.38
C GLY A 144 15.70 1.51 6.01
N VAL A 145 16.96 1.59 5.53
CA VAL A 145 17.91 2.61 5.98
C VAL A 145 17.43 4.01 5.59
N ALA A 146 16.97 4.21 4.36
CA ALA A 146 16.47 5.51 3.89
C ALA A 146 15.25 6.00 4.70
N VAL A 147 14.24 5.13 4.87
CA VAL A 147 13.05 5.42 5.68
C VAL A 147 13.44 5.61 7.14
N GLY A 148 14.37 4.80 7.66
CA GLY A 148 14.88 4.92 9.02
C GLY A 148 15.51 6.29 9.28
N VAL A 149 16.35 6.79 8.37
CA VAL A 149 16.94 8.13 8.47
C VAL A 149 15.86 9.22 8.44
N ILE A 150 14.87 9.10 7.56
CA ILE A 150 13.78 10.08 7.46
C ILE A 150 12.92 10.09 8.74
N LEU A 151 12.57 8.93 9.27
CA LEU A 151 11.79 8.82 10.51
C LEU A 151 12.60 9.29 11.72
N PHE A 152 13.89 8.98 11.75
CA PHE A 152 14.79 9.44 12.80
C PHE A 152 14.95 10.95 12.79
N GLU A 153 15.14 11.56 11.62
CA GLU A 153 15.16 13.01 11.47
C GLU A 153 13.82 13.62 11.91
N ARG A 154 12.69 13.02 11.54
CA ARG A 154 11.38 13.52 11.96
C ARG A 154 11.14 13.38 13.46
N TRP A 155 11.61 12.31 14.10
CA TRP A 155 11.50 12.12 15.54
C TRP A 155 12.41 13.08 16.31
N TRP A 156 13.66 13.24 15.87
CA TRP A 156 14.59 14.18 16.48
C TRP A 156 14.14 15.64 16.24
N SER A 157 13.71 15.98 15.02
CA SER A 157 13.25 17.34 14.70
C SER A 157 12.03 17.72 15.53
N ARG A 158 11.09 16.80 15.80
CA ARG A 158 9.96 17.07 16.69
C ARG A 158 10.39 17.58 18.07
N GLN A 159 11.48 17.03 18.64
CA GLN A 159 12.02 17.55 19.90
C GLN A 159 12.56 18.99 19.75
N LYS A 160 13.15 19.34 18.61
CA LYS A 160 13.62 20.70 18.32
C LYS A 160 12.49 21.66 17.95
N ASP A 161 11.42 21.17 17.37
CA ASP A 161 10.28 21.98 16.94
C ASP A 161 9.39 22.36 18.14
N ALA A 162 9.28 21.48 19.15
CA ALA A 162 8.63 21.80 20.42
C ALA A 162 9.23 23.06 21.10
N ALA A 163 10.57 23.19 21.11
CA ALA A 163 11.24 24.37 21.67
C ALA A 163 11.00 25.66 20.85
N LYS A 164 10.74 25.54 19.54
CA LYS A 164 10.40 26.70 18.71
C LYS A 164 8.94 27.12 18.91
N ASP A 165 8.06 26.14 19.08
CA ASP A 165 6.63 26.38 19.31
C ASP A 165 6.41 27.16 20.62
N GLU A 166 7.14 26.83 21.69
CA GLU A 166 7.13 27.59 22.96
C GLU A 166 7.52 29.07 22.75
N HIS A 167 8.62 29.33 22.04
CA HIS A 167 9.07 30.69 21.75
C HIS A 167 8.10 31.46 20.84
N VAL A 168 7.42 30.79 19.91
CA VAL A 168 6.39 31.42 19.06
C VAL A 168 5.17 31.80 19.90
N VAL A 169 4.73 30.93 20.82
CA VAL A 169 3.64 31.22 21.76
C VAL A 169 3.98 32.42 22.65
N GLU A 170 5.21 32.48 23.18
CA GLU A 170 5.67 33.62 23.97
C GLU A 170 5.66 34.94 23.19
N ARG A 171 6.10 34.92 21.92
CA ARG A 171 6.06 36.11 21.05
C ARG A 171 4.64 36.56 20.73
N ILE A 172 3.70 35.62 20.55
CA ILE A 172 2.29 35.95 20.34
C ILE A 172 1.74 36.63 21.59
N ALA A 173 1.98 36.06 22.77
CA ALA A 173 1.53 36.64 24.05
C ALA A 173 2.12 38.04 24.28
N ALA A 174 3.41 38.25 24.01
CA ALA A 174 4.06 39.54 24.15
C ALA A 174 3.48 40.61 23.19
N LEU A 175 3.15 40.23 21.95
CA LEU A 175 2.51 41.14 20.98
C LEU A 175 1.08 41.51 21.39
N GLU A 176 0.32 40.57 21.94
CA GLU A 176 -1.01 40.84 22.49
C GLU A 176 -0.96 41.84 23.64
N GLU A 177 -0.01 41.70 24.56
CA GLU A 177 0.20 42.62 25.67
C GLU A 177 0.56 44.04 25.19
N GLN A 178 1.42 44.15 24.17
CA GLN A 178 1.75 45.43 23.56
C GLN A 178 0.52 46.10 22.93
N ALA A 179 -0.30 45.34 22.20
CA ALA A 179 -1.53 45.85 21.63
C ALA A 179 -2.50 46.36 22.71
N GLU A 180 -2.58 45.68 23.86
CA GLU A 180 -3.39 46.15 25.00
C GLU A 180 -2.85 47.43 25.63
N LYS A 181 -1.53 47.55 25.80
CA LYS A 181 -0.89 48.76 26.34
C LYS A 181 -1.14 49.96 25.43
N VAL A 182 -0.95 49.80 24.12
CA VAL A 182 -1.24 50.85 23.13
C VAL A 182 -2.72 51.24 23.20
N GLY A 183 -3.64 50.28 23.22
CA GLY A 183 -5.07 50.57 23.37
C GLY A 183 -5.45 51.21 24.71
N LYS A 184 -4.72 50.97 25.80
CA LYS A 184 -4.91 51.69 27.09
C LYS A 184 -4.46 53.14 26.98
N LEU A 185 -3.28 53.39 26.39
CA LEU A 185 -2.75 54.74 26.18
C LEU A 185 -3.64 55.56 25.24
N GLU A 186 -4.13 54.97 24.15
CA GLU A 186 -5.10 55.61 23.25
C GLU A 186 -6.37 56.02 24.01
N ARG A 187 -6.88 55.16 24.92
CA ARG A 187 -8.03 55.47 25.77
C ARG A 187 -7.75 56.60 26.75
N GLU A 188 -6.56 56.65 27.35
CA GLU A 188 -6.15 57.76 28.23
C GLU A 188 -6.07 59.08 27.46
N ILE A 189 -5.51 59.06 26.24
CA ILE A 189 -5.47 60.23 25.36
C ILE A 189 -6.89 60.67 24.97
N LEU A 190 -7.77 59.75 24.59
CA LEU A 190 -9.16 60.05 24.22
C LEU A 190 -9.96 60.61 25.41
N ARG A 191 -9.75 60.07 26.61
CA ARG A 191 -10.33 60.59 27.87
C ARG A 191 -9.85 62.01 28.17
N LEU A 192 -8.55 62.28 28.05
CA LEU A 192 -7.98 63.61 28.26
C LEU A 192 -8.44 64.62 27.19
N ARG A 193 -8.76 64.14 25.98
CA ARG A 193 -9.31 64.95 24.88
C ARG A 193 -10.82 65.22 25.02
N GLY A 194 -11.48 64.72 26.07
CA GLY A 194 -12.88 64.99 26.36
C GLY A 194 -13.89 64.28 25.43
N GLN A 195 -13.46 63.26 24.69
CA GLN A 195 -14.35 62.42 23.88
C GLN A 195 -14.89 61.25 24.74
N ASN A 196 -16.21 61.02 24.69
CA ASN A 196 -16.86 59.94 25.42
C ASN A 196 -16.41 58.58 24.82
N VAL A 197 -15.82 57.71 25.63
CA VAL A 197 -15.21 56.44 25.17
C VAL A 197 -16.25 55.31 25.27
N GLU A 198 -16.66 54.78 24.12
CA GLU A 198 -17.49 53.57 24.04
C GLU A 198 -16.58 52.34 24.16
N GLU A 199 -16.91 51.43 25.09
CA GLU A 199 -16.07 50.26 25.35
C GLU A 199 -16.18 49.25 24.20
N PRO A 200 -15.05 48.81 23.59
CA PRO A 200 -15.11 47.71 22.65
C PRO A 200 -15.46 46.41 23.39
N PRO A 201 -16.24 45.49 22.75
CA PRO A 201 -16.62 44.24 23.38
C PRO A 201 -15.37 43.43 23.78
N PRO A 202 -15.45 42.64 24.87
CA PRO A 202 -14.32 41.86 25.33
C PRO A 202 -13.83 40.96 24.19
N LYS A 203 -12.52 41.06 23.89
CA LYS A 203 -11.88 40.19 22.88
C LYS A 203 -12.30 38.75 23.18
N PRO A 204 -12.89 38.01 22.22
CA PRO A 204 -13.11 36.59 22.42
C PRO A 204 -11.73 36.01 22.66
N LYS A 205 -11.52 35.42 23.85
CA LYS A 205 -10.32 34.62 24.10
C LYS A 205 -10.22 33.69 22.92
N ALA A 206 -9.19 33.83 22.09
CA ALA A 206 -8.96 32.90 21.02
C ALA A 206 -8.82 31.55 21.72
N ARG A 207 -9.87 30.73 21.60
CA ARG A 207 -9.89 29.35 22.04
C ARG A 207 -8.97 28.61 21.10
N PHE A 208 -7.69 28.89 21.18
CA PHE A 208 -6.68 27.95 20.75
C PHE A 208 -6.87 26.79 21.69
N GLU A 209 -7.52 25.75 21.17
CA GLU A 209 -7.60 24.45 21.81
C GLU A 209 -6.25 24.16 22.46
N GLU A 210 -6.25 24.02 23.78
CA GLU A 210 -5.26 23.20 24.45
C GLU A 210 -5.30 21.86 23.70
N LYS A 211 -4.34 21.65 22.80
CA LYS A 211 -4.13 20.32 22.26
C LYS A 211 -3.90 19.44 23.49
N PRO A 212 -4.66 18.35 23.67
CA PRO A 212 -4.47 17.50 24.83
C PRO A 212 -3.02 17.06 24.82
N VAL A 213 -2.29 17.45 25.86
CA VAL A 213 -1.06 16.80 26.25
C VAL A 213 -1.35 15.31 26.21
N SER A 214 -0.60 14.61 25.38
CA SER A 214 -0.73 13.18 25.14
C SER A 214 -0.82 12.45 26.48
N SER A 215 -2.02 11.99 26.80
CA SER A 215 -2.36 11.09 27.91
C SER A 215 -1.77 9.67 27.73
N ASP A 216 -0.63 9.56 27.06
CA ASP A 216 0.12 8.33 26.80
C ASP A 216 1.38 8.22 27.68
N GLU A 217 1.83 9.30 28.33
CA GLU A 217 2.97 9.25 29.24
C GLU A 217 2.59 8.84 30.68
N GLU A 218 1.40 9.23 31.18
CA GLU A 218 0.98 8.82 32.54
C GLU A 218 0.56 7.34 32.63
N LYS A 219 0.05 6.74 31.54
CA LYS A 219 -0.32 5.32 31.53
C LYS A 219 0.89 4.38 31.45
N GLN A 220 2.03 4.82 30.94
CA GLN A 220 3.23 3.98 30.89
C GLN A 220 3.99 3.99 32.22
N GLN A 221 4.00 5.09 32.95
CA GLN A 221 4.64 5.13 34.28
C GLN A 221 3.85 4.38 35.35
N GLN A 222 2.52 4.35 35.28
CA GLN A 222 1.72 3.62 36.28
C GLN A 222 1.74 2.09 36.09
N VAL A 223 1.99 1.58 34.88
CA VAL A 223 2.10 0.12 34.63
C VAL A 223 3.50 -0.41 34.98
N VAL A 224 4.55 0.41 34.86
CA VAL A 224 5.92 0.02 35.23
C VAL A 224 6.16 0.11 36.75
N ALA A 225 5.38 0.90 37.48
CA ALA A 225 5.42 0.95 38.95
C ALA A 225 4.57 -0.14 39.63
N ALA A 226 3.81 -0.94 38.87
CA ALA A 226 2.89 -1.96 39.36
C ALA A 226 3.20 -3.38 38.85
N SER A 227 4.44 -3.65 38.43
CA SER A 227 4.95 -5.00 38.14
C SER A 227 6.30 -5.24 38.79
#